data_AF-B1MBG4-F1
#
_entry.id   AF-B1MBG4-F1
#
_cell.length_a   1.000
_cell.length_b   1.000
_cell.length_c   1.000
_cell.angle_alpha   90.00
_cell.angle_beta   90.00
_cell.angle_gamma   90.00
#
_symmetry.space_group_name_H-M   'P 1'
#
loop_
_entity.id
_entity.type
_entity.pdbx_description
1 polymer ?
#
loop_
_entity_poly.entity_id
_entity_poly.type
_entity_poly.pdbx_seq_one_letter_code
_entity_poly.pdbx_strand_id
1 'polypeptide(L)'
;MASLPTPELATASDLVEFLEDQHVAIRTLFDAALSPEKGIDSGSFTRLRGLLAVHETVEAMVVHPWSRGISEAGRTVANTRLAEELALTTDLEQLEATAVGSPEFIVGLAALRSATLEHCRLEEEEEFPMLSGELGPVDRRRAGLAVGMSEWFAPAPERSPAESTIASPTHGPYGEMAARVRDILAAV
;
A
#
# COMPACT_ATOMS: atom_id res chain seq x y z
N MET A 1 -26.76 2.71 -7.69
CA MET A 1 -25.68 1.86 -8.23
C MET A 1 -25.37 0.86 -7.14
N ALA A 2 -25.50 -0.44 -7.41
CA ALA A 2 -25.20 -1.46 -6.41
C ALA A 2 -23.70 -1.38 -6.08
N SER A 3 -23.35 -1.19 -4.81
CA SER A 3 -21.98 -1.45 -4.35
C SER A 3 -21.62 -2.85 -4.79
N LEU A 4 -20.47 -3.01 -5.45
CA LEU A 4 -19.87 -4.32 -5.61
C LEU A 4 -19.70 -4.89 -4.19
N PRO A 5 -20.02 -6.18 -3.96
CA PRO A 5 -19.73 -6.78 -2.67
C PRO A 5 -18.22 -6.68 -2.44
N THR A 6 -17.84 -6.10 -1.30
CA THR A 6 -16.45 -6.09 -0.82
C THR A 6 -15.92 -7.53 -0.89
N PRO A 7 -14.75 -7.79 -1.50
CA PRO A 7 -14.27 -9.15 -1.68
C PRO A 7 -14.22 -9.87 -0.33
N GLU A 8 -14.86 -11.04 -0.27
CA GLU A 8 -14.86 -11.87 0.93
C GLU A 8 -13.54 -12.62 0.98
N LEU A 9 -12.53 -12.03 1.63
CA LEU A 9 -11.24 -12.66 1.83
C LEU A 9 -11.38 -13.81 2.84
N ALA A 10 -11.47 -15.05 2.34
CA ALA A 10 -11.69 -16.25 3.16
C ALA A 10 -10.46 -17.15 3.26
N THR A 11 -9.61 -17.12 2.25
CA THR A 11 -8.43 -17.98 2.10
C THR A 11 -7.16 -17.17 1.91
N ALA A 12 -6.01 -17.84 2.07
CA ALA A 12 -4.72 -17.27 1.70
C ALA A 12 -4.70 -16.83 0.23
N SER A 13 -5.28 -17.62 -0.68
CA SER A 13 -5.33 -17.28 -2.10
C SER A 13 -6.13 -16.02 -2.40
N ASP A 14 -7.28 -15.83 -1.74
CA ASP A 14 -8.08 -14.61 -1.91
C ASP A 14 -7.30 -13.36 -1.43
N LEU A 15 -6.58 -13.50 -0.31
CA LEU A 15 -5.76 -12.41 0.24
C LEU A 15 -4.58 -12.07 -0.67
N VAL A 16 -3.88 -13.08 -1.19
CA VAL A 16 -2.74 -12.89 -2.10
C VAL A 16 -3.19 -12.24 -3.40
N GLU A 17 -4.27 -12.71 -4.02
CA GLU A 17 -4.83 -12.10 -5.24
C GLU A 17 -5.18 -10.62 -5.02
N PHE A 18 -5.76 -10.29 -3.85
CA PHE A 18 -6.06 -8.91 -3.49
C PHE A 18 -4.80 -8.03 -3.33
N LEU A 19 -3.73 -8.55 -2.71
CA LEU A 19 -2.49 -7.80 -2.51
C LEU A 19 -1.71 -7.63 -3.83
N GLU A 20 -1.68 -8.65 -4.69
CA GLU A 20 -1.11 -8.56 -6.03
C GLU A 20 -1.84 -7.51 -6.90
N ASP A 21 -3.16 -7.43 -6.80
CA ASP A 21 -3.94 -6.36 -7.44
C ASP A 21 -3.56 -4.97 -6.91
N GLN A 22 -3.27 -4.86 -5.60
CA GLN A 22 -2.75 -3.62 -5.03
C GLN A 22 -1.34 -3.30 -5.54
N HIS A 23 -0.44 -4.27 -5.69
CA HIS A 23 0.89 -4.05 -6.29
C HIS A 23 0.79 -3.48 -7.70
N VAL A 24 -0.14 -3.99 -8.50
CA VAL A 24 -0.43 -3.47 -9.85
C VAL A 24 -0.90 -2.01 -9.75
N ALA A 25 -1.84 -1.70 -8.87
CA ALA A 25 -2.36 -0.35 -8.69
C ALA A 25 -1.30 0.63 -8.17
N ILE A 26 -0.45 0.23 -7.23
CA ILE A 26 0.69 0.99 -6.71
C ILE A 26 1.63 1.35 -7.85
N ARG A 27 2.02 0.37 -8.69
CA ARG A 27 2.87 0.61 -9.86
C ARG A 27 2.25 1.62 -10.82
N THR A 28 0.96 1.47 -11.14
CA THR A 28 0.23 2.41 -12.01
C THR A 28 0.18 3.82 -11.40
N LEU A 29 -0.01 3.94 -10.09
CA LEU A 29 -0.06 5.23 -9.41
C LEU A 29 1.31 5.92 -9.35
N PHE A 30 2.41 5.17 -9.22
CA PHE A 30 3.76 5.74 -9.37
C PHE A 30 3.98 6.31 -10.78
N ASP A 31 3.62 5.55 -11.82
CA ASP A 31 3.77 5.98 -13.21
C ASP A 31 2.88 7.21 -13.53
N ALA A 32 1.71 7.29 -12.91
CA ALA A 32 0.82 8.45 -13.03
C ALA A 32 1.33 9.67 -12.23
N ALA A 33 1.89 9.46 -11.04
CA ALA A 33 2.38 10.53 -10.17
C ALA A 33 3.64 11.23 -10.72
N LEU A 34 4.46 10.51 -11.49
CA LEU A 34 5.65 11.05 -12.15
C LEU A 34 5.76 10.51 -13.57
N SER A 35 5.33 11.30 -14.54
CA SER A 35 5.47 11.00 -15.97
C SER A 35 6.53 11.92 -16.61
N PRO A 36 7.41 11.40 -17.47
CA PRO A 36 8.35 12.22 -18.24
C PRO A 36 7.65 13.29 -19.11
N GLU A 37 6.46 12.98 -19.63
CA GLU A 37 5.72 13.86 -20.52
C GLU A 37 4.87 14.90 -19.77
N LYS A 38 4.26 14.51 -18.64
CA LYS A 38 3.28 15.33 -17.92
C LYS A 38 3.82 15.98 -16.65
N GLY A 39 5.00 15.58 -16.19
CA GLY A 39 5.57 16.01 -14.92
C GLY A 39 4.88 15.34 -13.73
N ILE A 40 4.81 16.07 -12.60
CA ILE A 40 4.23 15.55 -11.37
C ILE A 40 2.70 15.74 -11.36
N ASP A 41 1.97 14.67 -11.05
CA ASP A 41 0.55 14.71 -10.71
C ASP A 41 0.34 14.51 -9.20
N SER A 42 0.06 15.61 -8.50
CA SER A 42 -0.19 15.60 -7.05
C SER A 42 -1.44 14.81 -6.65
N GLY A 43 -2.42 14.67 -7.55
CA GLY A 43 -3.62 13.88 -7.30
C GLY A 43 -3.30 12.39 -7.25
N SER A 44 -2.55 11.90 -8.24
CA SER A 44 -2.05 10.52 -8.25
C SER A 44 -1.10 10.24 -7.10
N PHE A 45 -0.20 11.17 -6.76
CA PHE A 45 0.64 11.04 -5.56
C PHE A 45 -0.18 10.94 -4.27
N THR A 46 -1.26 11.70 -4.13
CA THR A 46 -2.13 11.60 -2.95
C THR A 46 -2.83 10.25 -2.84
N ARG A 47 -3.29 9.68 -3.96
CA ARG A 47 -3.90 8.34 -3.99
C ARG A 47 -2.87 7.26 -3.67
N LEU A 48 -1.66 7.36 -4.23
CA LEU A 48 -0.55 6.44 -3.98
C LEU A 48 -0.29 6.30 -2.48
N ARG A 49 -0.17 7.42 -1.76
CA ARG A 49 0.05 7.43 -0.31
C ARG A 49 -1.05 6.75 0.48
N GLY A 50 -2.30 7.01 0.10
CA GLY A 50 -3.45 6.36 0.72
C GLY A 50 -3.44 4.85 0.50
N LEU A 51 -3.13 4.41 -0.72
CA LEU A 51 -3.04 3.00 -1.05
C LEU A 51 -1.91 2.29 -0.30
N LEU A 52 -0.69 2.86 -0.29
CA LEU A 52 0.45 2.31 0.45
C LEU A 52 0.13 2.12 1.93
N ALA A 53 -0.47 3.13 2.59
CA ALA A 53 -0.81 3.00 4.00
C ALA A 53 -1.84 1.89 4.28
N VAL A 54 -2.81 1.67 3.38
CA VAL A 54 -3.78 0.57 3.53
C VAL A 54 -3.10 -0.78 3.28
N HIS A 55 -2.27 -0.86 2.25
CA HIS A 55 -1.51 -2.05 1.86
C HIS A 55 -0.64 -2.56 3.01
N GLU A 56 0.26 -1.71 3.51
CA GLU A 56 1.14 -2.00 4.64
C GLU A 56 0.36 -2.33 5.92
N THR A 57 -0.83 -1.75 6.11
CA THR A 57 -1.71 -2.10 7.25
C THR A 57 -2.19 -3.55 7.16
N VAL A 58 -2.56 -4.02 5.97
CA VAL A 58 -3.02 -5.41 5.77
C VAL A 58 -1.88 -6.36 6.06
N GLU A 59 -0.69 -6.07 5.52
CA GLU A 59 0.49 -6.90 5.72
C GLU A 59 0.88 -7.00 7.19
N ALA A 60 1.00 -5.87 7.87
CA ALA A 60 1.36 -5.82 9.29
C ALA A 60 0.34 -6.51 10.20
N MET A 61 -0.96 -6.39 9.90
CA MET A 61 -2.02 -6.96 10.73
C MET A 61 -2.32 -8.44 10.46
N VAL A 62 -2.03 -8.92 9.25
CA VAL A 62 -2.48 -10.23 8.77
C VAL A 62 -1.33 -11.06 8.19
N VAL A 63 -0.63 -10.54 7.17
CA VAL A 63 0.39 -11.29 6.41
C VAL A 63 1.57 -11.67 7.30
N HIS A 64 2.29 -10.69 7.87
CA HIS A 64 3.49 -10.99 8.65
C HIS A 64 3.21 -11.83 9.90
N PRO A 65 2.14 -11.59 10.69
CA PRO A 65 1.79 -12.48 11.79
C PRO A 65 1.54 -13.93 11.32
N TRP A 66 0.91 -14.11 10.15
CA TRP A 66 0.70 -15.44 9.58
C TRP A 66 2.02 -16.08 9.19
N SER A 67 2.85 -15.41 8.39
CA SER A 67 4.17 -15.87 7.98
C SER A 67 5.08 -16.25 9.15
N ARG A 68 5.10 -15.43 10.21
CA ARG A 68 5.84 -15.70 11.45
C ARG A 68 5.37 -16.97 12.16
N GLY A 69 4.07 -17.27 12.07
CA GLY A 69 3.46 -18.46 12.68
C GLY A 69 3.76 -19.77 11.95
N ILE A 70 4.21 -19.71 10.69
CA ILE A 70 4.43 -20.89 9.85
C ILE A 70 5.76 -21.58 10.17
N SER A 71 6.86 -20.81 10.25
CA SER A 71 8.19 -21.36 10.47
C SER A 71 9.21 -20.30 10.89
N GLU A 72 10.42 -20.73 11.27
CA GLU A 72 11.54 -19.82 11.52
C GLU A 72 11.94 -19.03 10.27
N ALA A 73 11.87 -19.67 9.09
CA ALA A 73 12.14 -19.01 7.81
C ALA A 73 11.08 -17.94 7.52
N GLY A 74 9.80 -18.27 7.72
CA GLY A 74 8.69 -17.32 7.57
C GLY A 74 8.80 -16.14 8.54
N ARG A 75 9.24 -16.39 9.78
CA ARG A 75 9.54 -15.32 10.74
C ARG A 75 10.68 -14.41 10.28
N THR A 76 11.71 -14.97 9.67
CA THR A 76 12.82 -14.18 9.12
C THR A 76 12.34 -13.31 7.96
N VAL A 77 11.64 -13.90 6.98
CA VAL A 77 11.10 -13.17 5.81
C VAL A 77 10.17 -12.04 6.24
N ALA A 78 9.19 -12.33 7.09
CA ALA A 78 8.24 -11.34 7.60
C ALA A 78 8.91 -10.17 8.34
N ASN A 79 9.98 -10.44 9.10
CA ASN A 79 10.73 -9.37 9.77
C ASN A 79 11.56 -8.54 8.79
N THR A 80 12.02 -9.15 7.70
CA THR A 80 12.73 -8.43 6.64
C THR A 80 11.78 -7.52 5.86
N ARG A 81 10.59 -8.01 5.46
CA ARG A 81 9.55 -7.20 4.80
C ARG A 81 9.12 -6.02 5.66
N LEU A 82 8.81 -6.28 6.94
CA LEU A 82 8.46 -5.22 7.90
C LEU A 82 9.54 -4.13 8.05
N ALA A 83 10.83 -4.51 7.97
CA ALA A 83 11.92 -3.53 8.04
C ALA A 83 12.04 -2.69 6.76
N GLU A 84 11.73 -3.26 5.60
CA GLU A 84 11.64 -2.54 4.33
C GLU A 84 10.48 -1.53 4.37
N GLU A 85 9.29 -1.94 4.80
CA GLU A 85 8.10 -1.06 4.95
C GLU A 85 8.37 0.13 5.87
N LEU A 86 9.04 -0.09 7.01
CA LEU A 86 9.44 0.99 7.91
C LEU A 86 10.36 2.02 7.21
N ALA A 87 11.27 1.54 6.36
CA ALA A 87 12.12 2.42 5.56
C ALA A 87 11.32 3.17 4.49
N LEU A 88 10.41 2.48 3.79
CA LEU A 88 9.52 3.07 2.78
C LEU A 88 8.61 4.15 3.38
N THR A 89 8.02 3.90 4.55
CA THR A 89 7.24 4.89 5.31
C THR A 89 8.09 6.11 5.63
N THR A 90 9.33 5.90 6.11
CA THR A 90 10.25 6.99 6.47
C THR A 90 10.65 7.83 5.25
N ASP A 91 10.88 7.19 4.11
CA ASP A 91 11.17 7.88 2.84
C ASP A 91 9.96 8.65 2.34
N LEU A 92 8.75 8.08 2.46
CA LEU A 92 7.52 8.74 2.07
C LEU A 92 7.25 10.01 2.90
N GLU A 93 7.49 9.97 4.20
CA GLU A 93 7.34 11.13 5.09
C GLU A 93 8.31 12.26 4.77
N GLN A 94 9.57 11.92 4.46
CA GLN A 94 10.54 12.90 3.99
C GLN A 94 10.10 13.54 2.67
N LEU A 95 9.54 12.72 1.77
CA LEU A 95 9.06 13.18 0.48
C LEU A 95 7.85 14.11 0.64
N GLU A 96 6.94 13.85 1.58
CA GLU A 96 5.81 14.73 1.92
C GLU A 96 6.24 16.11 2.44
N ALA A 97 7.38 16.17 3.15
CA ALA A 97 7.96 17.42 3.62
C ALA A 97 8.71 18.21 2.51
N THR A 98 8.92 17.59 1.35
CA THR A 98 9.67 18.18 0.23
C THR A 98 8.74 18.94 -0.71
N ALA A 99 9.23 20.06 -1.26
CA ALA A 99 8.45 20.86 -2.21
C ALA A 99 8.14 20.07 -3.48
N VAL A 100 6.86 19.84 -3.75
CA VAL A 100 6.39 19.08 -4.92
C VAL A 100 6.96 19.66 -6.21
N GLY A 101 7.56 18.80 -7.04
CA GLY A 101 8.17 19.17 -8.32
C GLY A 101 9.59 19.73 -8.23
N SER A 102 10.17 19.85 -7.03
CA SER A 102 11.61 20.14 -6.90
C SER A 102 12.46 18.96 -7.40
N PRO A 103 13.74 19.18 -7.78
CA PRO A 103 14.65 18.10 -8.14
C PRO A 103 14.75 17.01 -7.05
N GLU A 104 14.77 17.42 -5.78
CA GLU A 104 14.82 16.53 -4.63
C GLU A 104 13.56 15.68 -4.53
N PHE A 105 12.38 16.26 -4.76
CA PHE A 105 11.12 15.52 -4.80
C PHE A 105 11.10 14.48 -5.92
N ILE A 106 11.56 14.84 -7.11
CA ILE A 106 11.58 13.93 -8.27
C ILE A 106 12.53 12.75 -8.01
N VAL A 107 13.72 13.03 -7.47
CA VAL A 107 14.69 11.99 -7.10
C VAL A 107 14.15 11.10 -5.99
N GLY A 108 13.57 11.68 -4.94
CA GLY A 108 12.98 10.94 -3.82
C GLY A 108 11.82 10.05 -4.27
N LEU A 109 10.92 10.57 -5.11
CA LEU A 109 9.79 9.78 -5.63
C LEU A 109 10.26 8.62 -6.52
N ALA A 110 11.30 8.81 -7.32
CA ALA A 110 11.89 7.73 -8.14
C ALA A 110 12.59 6.66 -7.27
N ALA A 111 13.26 7.08 -6.20
CA ALA A 111 13.86 6.15 -5.23
C ALA A 111 12.79 5.34 -4.49
N LEU A 112 11.76 6.01 -3.96
CA LEU A 112 10.61 5.37 -3.30
C LEU A 112 9.93 4.38 -4.24
N ARG A 113 9.72 4.73 -5.51
CA ARG A 113 9.18 3.80 -6.53
C ARG A 113 10.03 2.55 -6.64
N SER A 114 11.35 2.71 -6.75
CA SER A 114 12.25 1.58 -6.95
C SER A 114 12.25 0.64 -5.74
N ALA A 115 12.31 1.20 -4.53
CA ALA A 115 12.29 0.42 -3.30
C ALA A 115 10.93 -0.27 -3.08
N THR A 116 9.81 0.42 -3.32
CA THR A 116 8.46 -0.16 -3.18
C THR A 116 8.26 -1.32 -4.15
N LEU A 117 8.66 -1.17 -5.42
CA LEU A 117 8.49 -2.25 -6.40
C LEU A 117 9.37 -3.46 -6.12
N GLU A 118 10.56 -3.24 -5.53
CA GLU A 118 11.40 -4.35 -5.09
C GLU A 118 10.80 -5.06 -3.88
N HIS A 119 10.23 -4.32 -2.93
CA HIS A 119 9.50 -4.87 -1.80
C HIS A 119 8.33 -5.76 -2.26
N CYS A 120 7.42 -5.24 -3.09
CA CYS A 120 6.31 -6.01 -3.64
C CYS A 120 6.78 -7.29 -4.35
N ARG A 121 7.88 -7.22 -5.12
CA ARG A 121 8.46 -8.39 -5.80
C ARG A 121 8.95 -9.44 -4.80
N LEU A 122 9.62 -9.01 -3.73
CA LEU A 122 10.13 -9.91 -2.70
C LEU A 122 9.01 -10.53 -1.86
N GLU A 123 7.90 -9.84 -1.65
CA GLU A 123 6.71 -10.44 -1.04
C GLU A 123 6.10 -11.54 -1.91
N GLU A 124 5.90 -11.24 -3.20
CA GLU A 124 5.38 -12.20 -4.19
C GLU A 124 6.27 -13.45 -4.32
N GLU A 125 7.59 -13.28 -4.25
CA GLU A 125 8.55 -14.37 -4.42
C GLU A 125 8.85 -15.14 -3.13
N GLU A 126 8.84 -14.48 -1.97
CA GLU A 126 9.37 -15.04 -0.73
C GLU A 126 8.32 -15.21 0.36
N GLU A 127 7.36 -14.29 0.51
CA GLU A 127 6.41 -14.31 1.62
C GLU A 127 5.07 -14.95 1.23
N PHE A 128 4.42 -14.46 0.18
CA PHE A 128 3.10 -14.95 -0.27
C PHE A 128 3.09 -16.46 -0.55
N PRO A 129 4.14 -17.08 -1.14
CA PRO A 129 4.16 -18.53 -1.37
C PRO A 129 4.13 -19.38 -0.10
N MET A 130 4.43 -18.80 1.07
CA MET A 130 4.33 -19.52 2.34
C MET A 130 2.89 -19.63 2.83
N LEU A 131 2.01 -18.69 2.45
CA LEU A 131 0.65 -18.61 2.94
C LEU A 131 -0.22 -19.73 2.36
N SER A 132 -0.96 -20.43 3.21
CA SER A 132 -1.88 -21.48 2.78
C SER A 132 -3.00 -21.72 3.78
N GLY A 133 -4.16 -22.17 3.28
CA GLY A 133 -5.32 -22.52 4.10
C GLY A 133 -6.30 -21.35 4.29
N GLU A 134 -7.14 -21.50 5.32
CA GLU A 134 -8.21 -20.54 5.62
C GLU A 134 -7.74 -19.45 6.57
N LEU A 135 -8.19 -18.22 6.31
CA LEU A 135 -8.05 -17.11 7.25
C LEU A 135 -8.93 -17.35 8.48
N GLY A 136 -8.38 -17.09 9.66
CA GLY A 136 -9.16 -17.09 10.90
C GLY A 136 -10.22 -15.98 10.91
N PRO A 137 -11.33 -16.12 11.67
CA PRO A 137 -12.41 -15.13 11.68
C PRO A 137 -11.98 -13.70 12.08
N VAL A 138 -10.92 -13.57 12.88
CA VAL A 138 -10.36 -12.27 13.26
C VAL A 138 -9.62 -11.64 12.08
N ASP A 139 -8.81 -12.43 11.38
CA ASP A 139 -7.99 -11.94 10.27
C ASP A 139 -8.84 -11.63 9.04
N ARG A 140 -9.91 -12.39 8.77
CA ARG A 140 -10.91 -12.03 7.75
C ARG A 140 -11.55 -10.66 8.02
N ARG A 141 -11.85 -10.35 9.28
CA ARG A 141 -12.41 -9.04 9.67
C ARG A 141 -11.39 -7.91 9.50
N ARG A 142 -10.13 -8.16 9.85
CA ARG A 142 -9.04 -7.18 9.68
C ARG A 142 -8.80 -6.89 8.20
N ALA A 143 -8.64 -7.93 7.40
CA ALA A 143 -8.47 -7.83 5.96
C ALA A 143 -9.68 -7.13 5.31
N GLY A 144 -10.91 -7.55 5.65
CA GLY A 144 -12.13 -6.90 5.13
C GLY A 144 -12.28 -5.42 5.50
N LEU A 145 -11.85 -5.00 6.69
CA LEU A 145 -11.85 -3.58 7.07
C LEU A 145 -10.90 -2.77 6.18
N ALA A 146 -9.69 -3.28 5.97
CA ALA A 146 -8.69 -2.62 5.14
C ALA A 146 -9.07 -2.62 3.65
N VAL A 147 -9.66 -3.70 3.13
CA VAL A 147 -10.25 -3.76 1.78
C VAL A 147 -11.33 -2.68 1.59
N GLY A 148 -12.24 -2.52 2.56
CA GLY A 148 -13.25 -1.47 2.50
C GLY A 148 -12.65 -0.06 2.45
N MET A 149 -11.40 0.11 2.94
CA MET A 149 -10.66 1.36 2.88
C MET A 149 -9.90 1.53 1.55
N SER A 150 -9.48 0.44 0.89
CA SER A 150 -8.75 0.51 -0.39
C SER A 150 -9.62 0.98 -1.57
N GLU A 151 -10.95 0.78 -1.53
CA GLU A 151 -11.88 1.26 -2.56
C GLU A 151 -11.81 2.80 -2.77
N TRP A 152 -11.39 3.55 -1.74
CA TRP A 152 -11.23 5.00 -1.81
C TRP A 152 -10.01 5.44 -2.62
N PHE A 153 -9.04 4.55 -2.80
CA PHE A 153 -7.75 4.82 -3.45
C PHE A 153 -7.60 4.13 -4.80
N ALA A 154 -8.58 3.29 -5.16
CA ALA A 154 -8.66 2.67 -6.48
C ALA A 154 -8.49 3.74 -7.58
N PRO A 155 -7.76 3.43 -8.67
CA PRO A 155 -7.68 4.32 -9.82
C PRO A 155 -9.09 4.75 -10.21
N ALA A 156 -9.31 6.06 -10.38
CA ALA A 156 -10.58 6.51 -10.93
C ALA A 156 -10.78 5.76 -12.26
N PRO A 157 -11.94 5.13 -12.52
CA PRO A 157 -12.18 4.44 -13.78
C PRO A 157 -11.87 5.41 -14.92
N GLU A 158 -11.27 4.93 -16.01
CA GLU A 158 -10.86 5.78 -17.14
C GLU A 158 -11.98 6.75 -17.52
N ARG A 159 -11.80 8.03 -17.17
CA ARG A 159 -12.71 9.11 -17.55
C ARG A 159 -11.98 10.01 -18.53
N SER A 160 -12.67 10.29 -19.63
CA SER A 160 -12.29 11.31 -20.62
C SER A 160 -11.87 12.62 -19.92
N PRO A 161 -10.86 13.35 -20.44
CA PRO A 161 -10.29 14.50 -19.77
C PRO A 161 -11.27 15.68 -19.80
N ALA A 162 -12.06 15.81 -18.74
CA ALA A 162 -12.76 17.04 -18.40
C ALA A 162 -12.92 17.11 -16.88
N GLU A 163 -12.23 18.11 -16.32
CA GLU A 163 -12.49 18.79 -15.06
C GLU A 163 -12.48 17.96 -13.76
N SER A 164 -11.54 18.25 -12.88
CA SER A 164 -11.81 18.38 -11.45
C SER A 164 -10.68 19.09 -10.72
N THR A 165 -10.89 20.38 -10.47
CA THR A 165 -10.30 21.09 -9.33
C THR A 165 -10.98 20.58 -8.06
N ILE A 166 -10.29 19.75 -7.28
CA ILE A 166 -10.66 19.51 -5.89
C ILE A 166 -9.43 19.83 -5.05
N ALA A 167 -9.56 20.86 -4.22
CA ALA A 167 -8.54 21.27 -3.27
C ALA A 167 -8.30 20.16 -2.24
N SER A 168 -7.05 19.72 -2.07
CA SER A 168 -6.66 18.80 -1.00
C SER A 168 -6.67 19.52 0.35
N PRO A 169 -7.36 18.99 1.38
CA PRO A 169 -7.15 19.44 2.75
C PRO A 169 -5.80 18.88 3.23
N THR A 170 -4.90 19.78 3.60
CA THR A 170 -3.51 19.47 3.98
C THR A 170 -3.36 18.80 5.35
N HIS A 171 -4.44 18.49 6.07
CA HIS A 171 -4.42 17.77 7.36
C HIS A 171 -5.67 16.89 7.49
N GLY A 172 -5.80 15.90 6.60
CA GLY A 172 -6.92 14.96 6.57
C GLY A 172 -6.61 13.59 7.20
N PRO A 173 -7.60 12.68 7.26
CA PRO A 173 -7.55 11.33 7.88
C PRO A 173 -6.37 10.41 7.48
N TYR A 174 -5.55 10.82 6.51
CA TYR A 174 -4.32 10.17 6.08
C TYR A 174 -3.21 10.17 7.12
N GLY A 175 -3.03 11.28 7.85
CA GLY A 175 -2.01 11.37 8.90
C GLY A 175 -2.31 10.41 10.06
N GLU A 176 -3.60 10.22 10.38
CA GLU A 176 -4.05 9.28 11.41
C GLU A 176 -3.84 7.82 10.98
N MET A 177 -3.97 7.51 9.69
CA MET A 177 -3.74 6.17 9.16
C MET A 177 -2.26 5.83 9.09
N ALA A 178 -1.41 6.74 8.61
CA ALA A 178 0.04 6.59 8.65
C ALA A 178 0.57 6.50 10.09
N ALA A 179 -0.01 7.26 11.02
CA ALA A 179 0.27 7.11 12.45
C ALA A 179 -0.14 5.73 12.97
N ARG A 180 -1.30 5.20 12.53
CA ARG A 180 -1.79 3.88 12.95
C ARG A 180 -0.97 2.73 12.37
N VAL A 181 -0.49 2.84 11.12
CA VAL A 181 0.52 1.93 10.55
C VAL A 181 1.73 1.96 11.45
N ARG A 182 2.34 3.13 11.66
CA ARG A 182 3.49 3.29 12.57
C ARG A 182 3.29 2.68 13.96
N ASP A 183 2.14 2.93 14.59
CA ASP A 183 1.83 2.41 15.92
C ASP A 183 1.74 0.88 15.90
N ILE A 184 1.22 0.29 14.81
CA ILE A 184 1.20 -1.16 14.61
C ILE A 184 2.62 -1.68 14.40
N LEU A 185 3.40 -1.09 13.47
CA LEU A 185 4.79 -1.50 13.20
C LEU A 185 5.68 -1.37 14.46
N ALA A 186 5.41 -0.38 15.33
CA ALA A 186 6.12 -0.17 16.59
C ALA A 186 5.67 -1.10 17.74
N ALA A 187 4.52 -1.76 17.61
CA ALA A 187 3.93 -2.62 18.64
C ALA A 187 4.19 -4.13 18.44
N VAL A 188 4.87 -4.50 17.34
CA VAL A 188 5.32 -5.88 17.03
C VAL A 188 6.81 -6.05 17.27
#